data_AF-A0A0S8JA40-F1
#
_entry.id   AF-A0A0S8JA40-F1
#
_cell.length_a   1.000
_cell.length_b   1.000
_cell.length_c   1.000
_cell.angle_alpha   90.00
_cell.angle_beta   90.00
_cell.angle_gamma   90.00
#
_symmetry.space_group_name_H-M   'P 1'
#
loop_
_entity.id
_entity.type
_entity.pdbx_description
1 polymer ?
#
loop_
_entity_poly.entity_id
_entity_poly.type
_entity_poly.pdbx_seq_one_letter_code
_entity_poly.pdbx_strand_id
1 'polypeptide(L)'
;MKEICIHIRSGDDDVENEYTVAEAKAQGVNRWRGFQCPVGQQSIYIDFDGIVWRGTCRQGGKLGHMLSDWKLPKGHVICNKATCDCGTEIKLPKAGGDTRVYPLQPQDFNVQWDLSRRCNFDCSYCWPNSHNKTDRWIPVEGLKKVVDKIEEQYHDKMQFNFAGGEPTLHPGFLELCEYIWEKGHHIHVQTNGTMNVNMARRLASMAEISISVHFEFASFKKLERNISAILNGPNDGLEIKLMICPYDTADNDARDFMRYLEAIPNIEHARIIRTPLRDPRTNLLMNYTSKIMKEFGDVEI
;
A
#
# COMPACT_ATOMS: atom_id res chain seq x y z
N MET A 1 2.87 0.71 14.37
CA MET A 1 2.28 1.73 13.47
C MET A 1 0.95 2.21 14.05
N LYS A 2 0.78 3.51 14.30
CA LYS A 2 -0.53 4.08 14.64
C LYS A 2 -1.32 4.24 13.35
N GLU A 3 -2.55 3.74 13.32
CA GLU A 3 -3.43 3.95 12.17
C GLU A 3 -3.81 5.43 12.07
N ILE A 4 -3.72 5.99 10.87
CA ILE A 4 -4.12 7.38 10.62
C ILE A 4 -5.58 7.40 10.17
N CYS A 5 -6.43 7.94 11.02
CA CYS A 5 -7.85 8.17 10.74
C CYS A 5 -8.08 9.42 9.88
N ILE A 6 -9.24 9.45 9.23
CA ILE A 6 -9.79 10.63 8.59
C ILE A 6 -10.92 11.20 9.44
N HIS A 7 -11.05 12.52 9.42
CA HIS A 7 -12.11 13.25 10.07
C HIS A 7 -12.98 13.86 8.98
N ILE A 8 -14.30 13.69 9.12
CA ILE A 8 -15.29 14.26 8.22
C ILE A 8 -16.14 15.24 9.01
N ARG A 9 -16.08 16.50 8.61
CA ARG A 9 -16.88 17.61 9.16
C ARG A 9 -17.86 18.11 8.10
N SER A 10 -19.14 18.20 8.42
CA SER A 10 -20.19 18.76 7.55
C SER A 10 -20.92 19.91 8.27
N GLY A 11 -21.49 20.86 7.52
CA GLY A 11 -21.94 22.17 8.01
C GLY A 11 -22.98 22.21 9.16
N ASP A 12 -23.03 23.41 9.75
CA ASP A 12 -23.80 24.01 10.87
C ASP A 12 -23.75 23.36 12.26
N ASP A 13 -23.85 22.04 12.41
CA ASP A 13 -23.90 21.40 13.75
C ASP A 13 -22.52 21.01 14.32
N ASP A 14 -21.45 21.33 13.59
CA ASP A 14 -20.05 21.00 13.94
C ASP A 14 -19.78 19.54 14.28
N VAL A 15 -20.59 18.63 13.73
CA VAL A 15 -20.43 17.20 13.94
C VAL A 15 -19.21 16.71 13.16
N GLU A 16 -18.17 16.37 13.91
CA GLU A 16 -16.95 15.75 13.42
C GLU A 16 -17.00 14.25 13.71
N ASN A 17 -16.94 13.45 12.65
CA ASN A 17 -16.85 11.99 12.77
C ASN A 17 -15.45 11.53 12.37
N GLU A 18 -14.87 10.65 13.18
CA GLU A 18 -13.59 9.99 12.93
C GLU A 18 -13.84 8.61 12.31
N TYR A 19 -13.06 8.27 11.29
CA TYR A 19 -13.08 6.96 10.64
C TYR A 19 -11.66 6.50 10.33
N THR A 20 -11.37 5.24 10.61
CA THR A 20 -10.25 4.54 9.97
C THR A 20 -10.48 4.45 8.45
N VAL A 21 -9.43 4.10 7.68
CA VAL A 21 -9.58 3.88 6.24
C VAL A 21 -10.59 2.76 5.95
N ALA A 22 -10.55 1.71 6.75
CA ALA A 22 -11.43 0.55 6.62
C ALA A 22 -12.89 0.91 6.93
N GLU A 23 -13.13 1.61 8.04
CA GLU A 23 -14.47 2.08 8.40
C GLU A 23 -15.04 3.01 7.34
N ALA A 24 -14.20 3.91 6.80
CA ALA A 24 -14.64 4.86 5.78
C ALA A 24 -15.18 4.15 4.52
N LYS A 25 -14.53 3.05 4.12
CA LYS A 25 -14.97 2.21 3.00
C LYS A 25 -16.17 1.35 3.36
N ALA A 26 -16.14 0.69 4.51
CA ALA A 26 -17.22 -0.21 4.96
C ALA A 26 -18.55 0.53 5.13
N GLN A 27 -18.50 1.76 5.67
CA GLN A 27 -19.67 2.63 5.84
C GLN A 27 -20.02 3.43 4.58
N GLY A 28 -19.18 3.37 3.54
CA GLY A 28 -19.41 4.06 2.27
C GLY A 28 -19.33 5.59 2.36
N VAL A 29 -18.65 6.13 3.38
CA VAL A 29 -18.44 7.57 3.57
C VAL A 29 -17.27 8.12 2.73
N ASN A 30 -16.57 7.24 2.00
CA ASN A 30 -15.51 7.53 1.02
C ASN A 30 -16.02 7.95 -0.37
N ARG A 31 -17.22 8.55 -0.46
CA ARG A 31 -17.89 8.93 -1.73
C ARG A 31 -17.81 10.44 -1.96
N TRP A 32 -16.73 10.89 -2.58
CA TRP A 32 -16.42 12.32 -2.72
C TRP A 32 -16.49 12.84 -4.15
N ARG A 33 -17.44 12.33 -4.95
CA ARG A 33 -17.68 12.89 -6.29
C ARG A 33 -18.04 14.38 -6.18
N GLY A 34 -17.39 15.21 -6.99
CA GLY A 34 -17.54 16.67 -6.98
C GLY A 34 -16.60 17.39 -6.01
N PHE A 35 -15.90 16.69 -5.11
CA PHE A 35 -14.98 17.33 -4.18
C PHE A 35 -13.70 17.75 -4.89
N GLN A 36 -13.10 18.84 -4.42
CA GLN A 36 -11.71 19.18 -4.67
C GLN A 36 -10.81 18.14 -4.00
N CYS A 37 -9.94 17.54 -4.80
CA CYS A 37 -9.02 16.49 -4.38
C CYS A 37 -7.57 16.88 -4.74
N PRO A 38 -6.61 16.78 -3.80
CA PRO A 38 -5.22 17.16 -4.00
C PRO A 38 -4.36 16.05 -4.61
N VAL A 39 -4.97 15.02 -5.19
CA VAL A 39 -4.25 14.00 -5.95
C VAL A 39 -3.44 14.65 -7.08
N GLY A 40 -2.17 14.31 -7.19
CA GLY A 40 -1.17 14.99 -8.01
C GLY A 40 -0.45 16.16 -7.33
N GLN A 41 -0.95 16.67 -6.19
CA GLN A 41 -0.28 17.73 -5.41
C GLN A 41 0.27 17.25 -4.08
N GLN A 42 -0.35 16.22 -3.49
CA GLN A 42 0.08 15.58 -2.24
C GLN A 42 0.30 14.07 -2.40
N SER A 43 0.04 13.56 -3.60
CA SER A 43 0.40 12.21 -3.97
C SER A 43 0.65 12.11 -5.47
N ILE A 44 1.43 11.11 -5.88
CA ILE A 44 1.54 10.63 -7.25
C ILE A 44 1.54 9.11 -7.25
N TYR A 45 1.27 8.54 -8.42
CA TYR A 45 1.37 7.11 -8.66
C TYR A 45 2.27 6.85 -9.86
N ILE A 46 3.35 6.11 -9.64
CA ILE A 46 4.26 5.62 -10.67
C ILE A 46 3.89 4.16 -10.92
N ASP A 47 3.35 3.92 -12.11
CA ASP A 47 2.90 2.60 -12.54
C ASP A 47 4.08 1.73 -13.02
N PHE A 48 3.88 0.42 -13.12
CA PHE A 48 4.92 -0.55 -13.48
C PHE A 48 5.48 -0.36 -14.90
N ASP A 49 4.78 0.39 -15.75
CA ASP A 49 5.20 0.77 -17.10
C ASP A 49 5.98 2.09 -17.13
N GLY A 50 6.25 2.67 -15.95
CA GLY A 50 6.96 3.93 -15.77
C GLY A 50 6.09 5.17 -16.00
N ILE A 51 4.78 5.02 -16.24
CA ILE A 51 3.89 6.17 -16.42
C ILE A 51 3.57 6.79 -15.04
N VAL A 52 3.73 8.10 -14.96
CA VAL A 52 3.41 8.88 -13.77
C VAL A 52 1.99 9.41 -13.89
N TRP A 53 1.18 9.15 -12.88
CA TRP A 53 -0.20 9.58 -12.72
C TRP A 53 -0.33 10.47 -11.49
N ARG A 54 -1.39 11.29 -11.48
CA ARG A 54 -1.74 12.06 -10.29
C ARG A 54 -2.04 11.16 -9.08
N GLY A 55 -2.60 9.98 -9.33
CA GLY A 55 -2.88 8.97 -8.32
C GLY A 55 -3.37 7.68 -8.97
N THR A 56 -3.51 6.65 -8.14
CA THR A 56 -3.94 5.29 -8.50
C THR A 56 -5.31 5.28 -9.18
N CYS A 57 -6.21 6.19 -8.79
CA CYS A 57 -7.52 6.36 -9.41
C CYS A 57 -7.47 6.91 -10.85
N ARG A 58 -6.30 7.34 -11.34
CA ARG A 58 -6.07 7.96 -12.66
C ARG A 58 -6.83 9.29 -12.88
N GLN A 59 -7.42 9.86 -11.84
CA GLN A 59 -8.16 11.12 -11.96
C GLN A 59 -7.21 12.28 -12.30
N GLY A 60 -7.61 13.12 -13.26
CA GLY A 60 -6.79 14.22 -13.76
C GLY A 60 -5.62 13.79 -14.68
N GLY A 61 -5.59 12.52 -15.08
CA GLY A 61 -4.79 12.04 -16.20
C GLY A 61 -3.32 11.75 -15.90
N LYS A 62 -2.60 11.44 -16.99
CA LYS A 62 -1.17 11.13 -17.02
C LYS A 62 -0.36 12.42 -16.91
N LEU A 63 0.68 12.41 -16.07
CA LEU A 63 1.65 13.49 -15.91
C LEU A 63 2.85 13.34 -16.86
N GLY A 64 3.25 12.10 -17.16
CA GLY A 64 4.37 11.83 -18.06
C GLY A 64 4.92 10.42 -17.88
N HIS A 65 6.17 10.21 -18.25
CA HIS A 65 6.92 8.98 -17.98
C HIS A 65 8.08 9.30 -17.04
N MET A 66 8.34 8.46 -16.05
CA MET A 66 9.25 8.77 -14.93
C MET A 66 10.69 9.02 -15.37
N LEU A 67 11.13 8.39 -16.47
CA LEU A 67 12.46 8.58 -17.07
C LEU A 67 12.52 9.72 -18.11
N SER A 68 11.43 10.48 -18.27
CA SER A 68 11.31 11.60 -19.21
C SER A 68 10.92 12.87 -18.46
N ASP A 69 10.82 14.01 -19.13
CA ASP A 69 10.35 15.24 -18.48
C ASP A 69 8.84 15.22 -18.20
N TRP A 70 8.51 15.50 -16.93
CA TRP A 70 7.17 15.60 -16.41
C TRP A 70 7.18 16.59 -15.24
N LYS A 71 6.01 17.17 -14.91
CA LYS A 71 5.88 18.14 -13.83
C LYS A 71 4.70 17.83 -12.91
N LEU A 72 4.85 18.09 -11.62
CA LEU A 72 3.74 18.08 -10.68
C LEU A 72 2.70 19.14 -11.08
N PRO A 73 1.41 18.76 -11.15
CA PRO A 73 0.35 19.68 -11.51
C PRO A 73 0.12 20.76 -10.45
N LYS A 74 -0.39 21.90 -10.89
CA LYS A 74 -0.91 22.95 -10.02
C LYS A 74 -2.41 22.78 -9.84
N GLY A 75 -2.89 22.91 -8.61
CA GLY A 75 -4.31 22.90 -8.24
C GLY A 75 -4.93 21.51 -8.09
N HIS A 76 -6.06 21.51 -7.37
CA HIS A 76 -6.88 20.33 -7.12
C HIS A 76 -7.60 19.86 -8.38
N VAL A 77 -7.87 18.56 -8.47
CA VAL A 77 -8.85 18.03 -9.43
C VAL A 77 -10.23 18.02 -8.81
N ILE A 78 -11.26 18.12 -9.64
CA ILE A 78 -12.62 17.77 -9.22
C ILE A 78 -12.78 16.26 -9.37
N CYS A 79 -13.11 15.58 -8.27
CA CYS A 79 -13.27 14.14 -8.26
C CYS A 79 -14.50 13.72 -9.08
N ASN A 80 -14.34 12.76 -10.01
CA ASN A 80 -15.47 12.17 -10.75
C ASN A 80 -15.74 10.69 -10.38
N LYS A 81 -14.96 10.12 -9.46
CA LYS A 81 -15.04 8.72 -9.06
C LYS A 81 -16.26 8.49 -8.18
N ALA A 82 -16.85 7.30 -8.29
CA ALA A 82 -18.01 6.92 -7.48
C ALA A 82 -17.60 6.69 -6.01
N THR A 83 -16.43 6.07 -5.81
CA THR A 83 -15.80 5.77 -4.51
C THR A 83 -14.31 6.09 -4.59
N CYS A 84 -13.68 6.33 -3.44
CA CYS A 84 -12.23 6.44 -3.29
C CYS A 84 -11.70 5.21 -2.56
N ASP A 85 -10.88 4.38 -3.21
CA ASP A 85 -10.54 3.05 -2.70
C ASP A 85 -9.07 2.90 -2.25
N CYS A 86 -8.19 3.81 -2.65
CA CYS A 86 -6.79 3.78 -2.24
C CYS A 86 -6.65 4.28 -0.79
N GLY A 87 -6.13 3.44 0.10
CA GLY A 87 -5.99 3.77 1.53
C GLY A 87 -5.12 5.01 1.79
N THR A 88 -4.08 5.21 0.99
CA THR A 88 -3.21 6.39 1.08
C THR A 88 -3.93 7.65 0.57
N GLU A 89 -4.68 7.55 -0.53
CA GLU A 89 -5.39 8.71 -1.11
C GLU A 89 -6.66 9.08 -0.33
N ILE A 90 -7.30 8.13 0.37
CA ILE A 90 -8.43 8.38 1.29
C ILE A 90 -8.03 9.40 2.35
N LYS A 91 -6.80 9.32 2.87
CA LYS A 91 -6.25 10.20 3.91
C LYS A 91 -5.95 11.62 3.45
N LEU A 92 -5.96 11.89 2.14
CA LEU A 92 -5.73 13.23 1.62
C LEU A 92 -6.88 14.18 2.01
N PRO A 93 -6.59 15.45 2.33
CA PRO A 93 -7.62 16.44 2.63
C PRO A 93 -8.51 16.71 1.40
N LYS A 94 -9.83 16.73 1.57
CA LYS A 94 -10.80 16.93 0.47
C LYS A 94 -11.89 17.90 0.91
N ALA A 95 -12.44 18.63 -0.05
CA ALA A 95 -13.48 19.63 0.22
C ALA A 95 -14.54 19.66 -0.87
N GLY A 96 -15.82 19.69 -0.48
CA GLY A 96 -16.94 19.86 -1.40
C GLY A 96 -18.15 20.43 -0.66
N GLY A 97 -18.73 21.51 -1.17
CA GLY A 97 -19.75 22.27 -0.43
C GLY A 97 -19.24 22.70 0.95
N ASP A 98 -20.02 22.40 1.99
CA ASP A 98 -19.67 22.64 3.39
C ASP A 98 -18.99 21.44 4.07
N THR A 99 -18.74 20.35 3.34
CA THR A 99 -18.06 19.17 3.88
C THR A 99 -16.54 19.27 3.69
N ARG A 100 -15.79 18.91 4.74
CA ARG A 100 -14.34 18.80 4.74
C ARG A 100 -13.94 17.41 5.23
N VAL A 101 -12.94 16.85 4.58
CA VAL A 101 -12.25 15.63 4.98
C VAL A 101 -10.81 16.00 5.26
N TYR A 102 -10.26 15.61 6.39
CA TYR A 102 -8.87 15.89 6.73
C TYR A 102 -8.32 14.83 7.70
N PRO A 103 -7.02 14.51 7.64
CA PRO A 103 -6.33 13.83 8.72
C PRO A 103 -5.95 14.83 9.82
N LEU A 104 -5.89 14.39 11.08
CA LEU A 104 -5.36 15.23 12.17
C LEU A 104 -3.83 15.31 12.17
N GLN A 105 -3.17 14.28 11.62
CA GLN A 105 -1.72 14.24 11.49
C GLN A 105 -1.31 14.80 10.13
N PRO A 106 -0.24 15.63 10.07
CA PRO A 106 0.36 16.04 8.80
C PRO A 106 0.70 14.81 7.96
N GLN A 107 0.39 14.88 6.67
CA GLN A 107 0.71 13.82 5.73
C GLN A 107 1.89 14.27 4.87
N ASP A 108 2.90 13.43 4.81
CA ASP A 108 3.96 13.57 3.81
C ASP A 108 3.39 13.41 2.40
N PHE A 109 4.11 13.96 1.42
CA PHE A 109 3.76 13.73 0.03
C PHE A 109 3.99 12.26 -0.33
N ASN A 110 2.97 11.62 -0.88
CA ASN A 110 2.95 10.18 -1.10
C ASN A 110 3.37 9.80 -2.52
N VAL A 111 4.45 9.02 -2.64
CA VAL A 111 4.86 8.41 -3.90
C VAL A 111 4.46 6.94 -3.88
N GLN A 112 3.31 6.60 -4.47
CA GLN A 112 2.95 5.21 -4.71
C GLN A 112 3.73 4.71 -5.92
N TRP A 113 4.50 3.63 -5.78
CA TRP A 113 5.37 3.16 -6.85
C TRP A 113 5.30 1.66 -7.04
N ASP A 114 4.69 1.25 -8.16
CA ASP A 114 4.76 -0.13 -8.64
C ASP A 114 6.07 -0.33 -9.39
N LEU A 115 7.07 -0.90 -8.72
CA LEU A 115 8.45 -0.89 -9.22
C LEU A 115 8.64 -1.68 -10.53
N SER A 116 7.85 -2.75 -10.68
CA SER A 116 7.83 -3.62 -11.85
C SER A 116 6.61 -4.54 -11.76
N ARG A 117 6.24 -5.21 -12.86
CA ARG A 117 5.34 -6.37 -12.83
C ARG A 117 6.04 -7.67 -12.44
N ARG A 118 7.38 -7.70 -12.41
CA ARG A 118 8.09 -8.95 -12.14
C ARG A 118 7.74 -9.48 -10.75
N CYS A 119 7.21 -10.69 -10.70
CA CYS A 119 6.89 -11.39 -9.47
C CYS A 119 7.29 -12.86 -9.59
N ASN A 120 7.68 -13.45 -8.46
CA ASN A 120 7.97 -14.87 -8.35
C ASN A 120 6.71 -15.70 -8.06
N PHE A 121 5.60 -15.06 -7.72
CA PHE A 121 4.27 -15.67 -7.58
C PHE A 121 3.38 -15.37 -8.80
N ASP A 122 2.34 -16.18 -8.94
CA ASP A 122 1.34 -16.11 -10.01
C ASP A 122 -0.06 -16.39 -9.41
N CYS A 123 -0.44 -15.54 -8.45
CA CYS A 123 -1.64 -15.75 -7.63
C CYS A 123 -2.91 -15.69 -8.47
N SER A 124 -3.81 -16.66 -8.26
CA SER A 124 -5.06 -16.78 -9.02
C SER A 124 -5.96 -15.52 -8.95
N TYR A 125 -5.81 -14.72 -7.90
CA TYR A 125 -6.53 -13.47 -7.65
C TYR A 125 -5.73 -12.20 -8.02
N CYS A 126 -4.52 -12.31 -8.56
CA CYS A 126 -3.72 -11.15 -8.98
C CYS A 126 -4.33 -10.49 -10.24
N TRP A 127 -4.37 -9.15 -10.30
CA TRP A 127 -4.94 -8.40 -11.44
C TRP A 127 -4.37 -8.86 -12.79
N PRO A 128 -5.19 -8.92 -13.85
CA PRO A 128 -4.67 -9.32 -15.16
C PRO A 128 -3.64 -8.28 -15.61
N ASN A 129 -2.47 -8.74 -16.03
CA ASN A 129 -1.34 -7.91 -16.46
C ASN A 129 -0.61 -7.13 -15.35
N SER A 130 -0.94 -7.29 -14.06
CA SER A 130 -0.16 -6.64 -12.98
C SER A 130 1.09 -7.43 -12.58
N HIS A 131 1.25 -8.65 -13.09
CA HIS A 131 2.42 -9.48 -12.82
C HIS A 131 2.94 -10.18 -14.09
N ASN A 132 4.24 -10.46 -14.14
CA ASN A 132 4.88 -11.36 -15.11
C ASN A 132 6.25 -11.85 -14.59
N LYS A 133 6.99 -12.59 -15.43
CA LYS A 133 8.37 -13.05 -15.14
C LYS A 133 9.40 -12.52 -16.14
N THR A 134 9.01 -11.61 -17.02
CA THR A 134 9.73 -11.34 -18.28
C THR A 134 10.12 -9.87 -18.47
N ASP A 135 9.50 -8.93 -17.77
CA ASP A 135 9.85 -7.51 -17.92
C ASP A 135 11.33 -7.27 -17.65
N ARG A 136 11.88 -6.21 -18.23
CA ARG A 136 13.26 -5.81 -17.96
C ARG A 136 13.30 -4.99 -16.68
N TRP A 137 14.36 -5.17 -15.91
CA TRP A 137 14.64 -4.29 -14.78
C TRP A 137 15.10 -2.93 -15.28
N ILE A 138 14.62 -1.87 -14.62
CA ILE A 138 15.15 -0.54 -14.79
C ILE A 138 16.37 -0.45 -13.88
N PRO A 139 17.58 -0.14 -14.39
CA PRO A 139 18.77 -0.06 -13.55
C PRO A 139 18.55 0.86 -12.35
N VAL A 140 19.13 0.51 -11.20
CA VAL A 140 18.97 1.26 -9.94
C VAL A 140 19.31 2.75 -10.10
N GLU A 141 20.34 3.07 -10.89
CA GLU A 141 20.71 4.45 -11.23
C GLU A 141 19.59 5.22 -11.95
N GLY A 142 18.80 4.54 -12.77
CA GLY A 142 17.61 5.12 -13.38
C GLY A 142 16.51 5.41 -12.35
N LEU A 143 16.34 4.53 -11.37
CA LEU A 143 15.36 4.70 -10.28
C LEU A 143 15.77 5.82 -9.32
N LYS A 144 17.06 5.93 -8.97
CA LYS A 144 17.59 7.04 -8.17
C LYS A 144 17.35 8.41 -8.84
N LYS A 145 17.55 8.50 -10.15
CA LYS A 145 17.22 9.72 -10.92
C LYS A 145 15.74 10.09 -10.87
N VAL A 146 14.85 9.10 -10.75
CA VAL A 146 13.41 9.38 -10.56
C VAL A 146 13.17 9.99 -9.18
N VAL A 147 13.84 9.49 -8.13
CA VAL A 147 13.77 10.08 -6.78
C VAL A 147 14.23 11.54 -6.80
N ASP A 148 15.41 11.81 -7.37
CA ASP A 148 15.96 13.17 -7.49
C ASP A 148 14.99 14.11 -8.23
N LYS A 149 14.38 13.63 -9.32
CA LYS A 149 13.41 14.40 -10.10
C LYS A 149 12.13 14.74 -9.34
N ILE A 150 11.73 13.92 -8.38
CA ILE A 150 10.58 14.21 -7.51
C ILE A 150 11.00 15.27 -6.48
N GLU A 151 12.17 15.12 -5.86
CA GLU A 151 12.72 16.10 -4.90
C GLU A 151 12.96 17.49 -5.50
N GLU A 152 13.36 17.56 -6.78
CA GLU A 152 13.49 18.83 -7.51
C GLU A 152 12.18 19.63 -7.58
N GLN A 153 11.04 18.95 -7.39
CA GLN A 153 9.71 19.52 -7.51
C GLN A 153 8.97 19.61 -6.16
N TYR A 154 9.39 18.83 -5.17
CA TYR A 154 8.81 18.79 -3.83
C TYR A 154 9.93 18.62 -2.80
N HIS A 155 10.14 19.64 -1.97
CA HIS A 155 11.33 19.75 -1.11
C HIS A 155 11.13 19.27 0.34
N ASP A 156 9.89 18.97 0.74
CA ASP A 156 9.60 18.43 2.07
C ASP A 156 9.74 16.90 2.10
N LYS A 157 9.61 16.31 3.28
CA LYS A 157 9.65 14.86 3.44
C LYS A 157 8.52 14.17 2.65
N MET A 158 8.87 13.00 2.13
CA MET A 158 8.01 12.18 1.29
C MET A 158 7.95 10.76 1.85
N GLN A 159 6.82 10.11 1.58
CA GLN A 159 6.60 8.70 1.85
C GLN A 159 6.64 7.93 0.52
N PHE A 160 7.64 7.06 0.35
CA PHE A 160 7.74 6.16 -0.80
C PHE A 160 7.09 4.82 -0.46
N ASN A 161 5.99 4.48 -1.15
CA ASN A 161 5.22 3.26 -0.95
C ASN A 161 5.48 2.30 -2.11
N PHE A 162 6.36 1.33 -1.92
CA PHE A 162 6.74 0.36 -2.94
C PHE A 162 5.78 -0.82 -3.00
N ALA A 163 5.26 -1.10 -4.20
CA ALA A 163 4.42 -2.24 -4.52
C ALA A 163 4.68 -2.71 -5.97
N GLY A 164 3.68 -3.31 -6.63
CA GLY A 164 3.75 -3.85 -7.99
C GLY A 164 3.73 -5.39 -7.99
N GLY A 165 4.64 -5.99 -8.74
CA GLY A 165 4.97 -7.42 -8.64
C GLY A 165 5.59 -7.72 -7.27
N GLU A 166 6.85 -8.15 -7.24
CA GLU A 166 7.59 -8.29 -5.98
C GLU A 166 8.80 -7.34 -5.97
N PRO A 167 8.74 -6.20 -5.26
CA PRO A 167 9.82 -5.21 -5.22
C PRO A 167 11.17 -5.83 -4.83
N THR A 168 11.16 -6.78 -3.88
CA THR A 168 12.40 -7.38 -3.35
C THR A 168 13.12 -8.31 -4.33
N LEU A 169 12.52 -8.60 -5.49
CA LEU A 169 13.20 -9.29 -6.58
C LEU A 169 14.10 -8.39 -7.41
N HIS A 170 13.90 -7.06 -7.36
CA HIS A 170 14.71 -6.14 -8.13
C HIS A 170 16.15 -6.13 -7.56
N PRO A 171 17.20 -6.42 -8.36
CA PRO A 171 18.57 -6.56 -7.86
C PRO A 171 19.12 -5.34 -7.10
N GLY A 172 18.70 -4.14 -7.50
CA GLY A 172 19.08 -2.88 -6.83
C GLY A 172 18.04 -2.33 -5.86
N PHE A 173 17.05 -3.13 -5.42
CA PHE A 173 15.98 -2.62 -4.55
C PHE A 173 16.52 -2.11 -3.20
N LEU A 174 17.40 -2.88 -2.57
CA LEU A 174 17.97 -2.50 -1.27
C LEU A 174 18.76 -1.20 -1.36
N GLU A 175 19.55 -1.06 -2.42
CA GLU A 175 20.32 0.15 -2.71
C GLU A 175 19.43 1.37 -2.97
N LEU A 176 18.29 1.19 -3.65
CA LEU A 176 17.30 2.25 -3.81
C LEU A 176 16.69 2.67 -2.46
N CYS A 177 16.34 1.71 -1.59
CA CYS A 177 15.80 2.01 -0.27
C CYS A 177 16.85 2.74 0.60
N GLU A 178 18.10 2.28 0.61
CA GLU A 178 19.21 2.95 1.31
C GLU A 178 19.35 4.40 0.82
N TYR A 179 19.34 4.61 -0.49
CA TYR A 179 19.43 5.93 -1.10
C TYR A 179 18.30 6.88 -0.67
N ILE A 180 17.05 6.40 -0.67
CA ILE A 180 15.89 7.21 -0.25
C ILE A 180 15.93 7.51 1.25
N TRP A 181 16.35 6.53 2.05
CA TRP A 181 16.44 6.66 3.51
C TRP A 181 17.55 7.63 3.94
N GLU A 182 18.72 7.57 3.30
CA GLU A 182 19.84 8.50 3.54
C GLU A 182 19.48 9.96 3.21
N LYS A 183 18.52 10.17 2.29
CA LYS A 183 17.97 11.49 1.96
C LYS A 183 16.90 11.98 2.95
N GLY A 184 16.58 11.17 3.97
CA GLY A 184 15.68 11.54 5.07
C GLY A 184 14.20 11.34 4.78
N HIS A 185 13.86 10.59 3.73
CA HIS A 185 12.50 10.22 3.38
C HIS A 185 12.05 8.93 4.08
N HIS A 186 10.74 8.73 4.11
CA HIS A 186 10.12 7.54 4.68
C HIS A 186 9.82 6.50 3.60
N ILE A 187 9.90 5.23 3.98
CA ILE A 187 9.76 4.09 3.07
C ILE A 187 8.76 3.11 3.65
N HIS A 188 7.81 2.68 2.82
CA HIS A 188 6.94 1.54 3.07
C HIS A 188 7.12 0.51 1.97
N VAL A 189 7.28 -0.76 2.34
CA VAL A 189 7.48 -1.87 1.40
C VAL A 189 6.36 -2.88 1.54
N GLN A 190 5.62 -3.09 0.45
CA GLN A 190 4.68 -4.20 0.31
C GLN A 190 5.37 -5.36 -0.42
N THR A 191 5.35 -6.53 0.21
CA THR A 191 6.11 -7.71 -0.25
C THR A 191 5.36 -9.00 0.04
N ASN A 192 5.56 -10.03 -0.77
CA ASN A 192 5.11 -11.40 -0.52
C ASN A 192 5.98 -12.16 0.51
N GLY A 193 7.02 -11.50 1.06
CA GLY A 193 7.86 -12.05 2.12
C GLY A 193 8.87 -13.11 1.65
N THR A 194 9.09 -13.27 0.33
CA THR A 194 10.01 -14.28 -0.22
C THR A 194 11.47 -13.82 -0.32
N MET A 195 11.79 -12.61 0.12
CA MET A 195 13.18 -12.15 0.24
C MET A 195 14.01 -13.05 1.16
N ASN A 196 15.32 -12.90 1.12
CA ASN A 196 16.20 -13.56 2.09
C ASN A 196 16.21 -12.79 3.43
N VAL A 197 16.55 -13.49 4.51
CA VAL A 197 16.51 -12.93 5.88
C VAL A 197 17.46 -11.73 6.08
N ASN A 198 18.57 -11.65 5.35
CA ASN A 198 19.49 -10.52 5.45
C ASN A 198 18.87 -9.25 4.86
N MET A 199 18.19 -9.37 3.71
CA MET A 199 17.42 -8.28 3.13
C MET A 199 16.28 -7.85 4.07
N ALA A 200 15.56 -8.81 4.68
CA ALA A 200 14.50 -8.50 5.65
C ALA A 200 15.04 -7.68 6.85
N ARG A 201 16.18 -8.07 7.43
CA ARG A 201 16.83 -7.30 8.52
C ARG A 201 17.24 -5.90 8.08
N ARG A 202 17.81 -5.76 6.88
CA ARG A 202 18.23 -4.46 6.35
C ARG A 202 17.04 -3.56 6.09
N LEU A 203 15.97 -4.07 5.48
CA LEU A 203 14.74 -3.29 5.29
C LEU A 203 14.13 -2.85 6.63
N ALA A 204 14.15 -3.71 7.65
CA ALA A 204 13.64 -3.35 8.97
C ALA A 204 14.41 -2.20 9.65
N SER A 205 15.61 -1.83 9.18
CA SER A 205 16.32 -0.65 9.70
C SER A 205 15.99 0.66 8.99
N MET A 206 15.23 0.62 7.88
CA MET A 206 15.02 1.79 7.02
C MET A 206 13.58 1.96 6.51
N ALA A 207 12.72 0.94 6.66
CA ALA A 207 11.39 0.92 6.09
C ALA A 207 10.36 0.28 7.03
N GLU A 208 9.13 0.80 6.95
CA GLU A 208 7.94 0.08 7.38
C GLU A 208 7.63 -1.05 6.37
N ILE A 209 7.18 -2.20 6.86
CA ILE A 209 6.99 -3.39 6.01
C ILE A 209 5.58 -3.93 6.18
N SER A 210 4.92 -4.23 5.05
CA SER A 210 3.71 -5.05 4.99
C SER A 210 3.99 -6.34 4.22
N ILE A 211 3.80 -7.49 4.87
CA ILE A 211 3.93 -8.81 4.24
C ILE A 211 2.54 -9.32 3.83
N SER A 212 2.34 -9.59 2.55
CA SER A 212 1.18 -10.29 2.01
C SER A 212 1.42 -11.80 1.99
N VAL A 213 0.68 -12.54 2.80
CA VAL A 213 0.80 -14.00 2.93
C VAL A 213 -0.12 -14.66 1.90
N HIS A 214 0.48 -15.09 0.79
CA HIS A 214 -0.20 -15.77 -0.30
C HIS A 214 -0.16 -17.28 -0.10
N PHE A 215 -1.21 -17.87 0.51
CA PHE A 215 -1.23 -19.29 0.88
C PHE A 215 -1.00 -20.27 -0.29
N GLU A 216 -1.37 -19.91 -1.52
CA GLU A 216 -1.07 -20.68 -2.74
C GLU A 216 0.43 -20.99 -2.94
N PHE A 217 1.33 -20.15 -2.40
CA PHE A 217 2.79 -20.25 -2.60
C PHE A 217 3.63 -20.06 -1.34
N ALA A 218 3.01 -19.69 -0.22
CA ALA A 218 3.71 -19.29 0.99
C ALA A 218 4.56 -20.43 1.56
N SER A 219 5.79 -20.11 1.95
CA SER A 219 6.62 -21.01 2.76
C SER A 219 6.62 -20.51 4.20
N PHE A 220 5.90 -21.20 5.09
CA PHE A 220 5.73 -20.77 6.48
C PHE A 220 7.07 -20.61 7.20
N LYS A 221 7.99 -21.57 7.05
CA LYS A 221 9.34 -21.50 7.61
C LYS A 221 10.13 -20.28 7.13
N LYS A 222 9.93 -19.85 5.89
CA LYS A 222 10.62 -18.68 5.34
C LYS A 222 9.98 -17.38 5.83
N LEU A 223 8.65 -17.33 5.85
CA LEU A 223 7.89 -16.21 6.41
C LEU A 223 8.24 -16.02 7.89
N GLU A 224 8.21 -17.07 8.70
CA GLU A 224 8.61 -17.06 10.11
C GLU A 224 9.98 -16.40 10.29
N ARG A 225 11.01 -16.88 9.58
CA ARG A 225 12.36 -16.30 9.66
C ARG A 225 12.40 -14.81 9.32
N ASN A 226 11.67 -14.40 8.29
CA ASN A 226 11.65 -13.01 7.85
C ASN A 226 10.86 -12.14 8.83
N ILE A 227 9.69 -12.60 9.30
CA ILE A 227 8.86 -11.94 10.30
C ILE A 227 9.65 -11.76 11.60
N SER A 228 10.27 -12.82 12.12
CA SER A 228 11.12 -12.73 13.31
C SER A 228 12.28 -11.77 13.10
N ALA A 229 12.91 -11.77 11.92
CA ALA A 229 14.00 -10.84 11.63
C ALA A 229 13.55 -9.38 11.59
N ILE A 230 12.33 -9.13 11.09
CA ILE A 230 11.75 -7.79 11.00
C ILE A 230 11.33 -7.29 12.39
N LEU A 231 10.62 -8.11 13.17
CA LEU A 231 10.14 -7.77 14.52
C LEU A 231 11.24 -7.61 15.56
N ASN A 232 12.43 -8.18 15.32
CA ASN A 232 13.61 -7.96 16.15
C ASN A 232 14.48 -6.79 15.65
N GLY A 233 14.07 -6.13 14.57
CA GLY A 233 14.71 -4.93 14.04
C GLY A 233 14.26 -3.67 14.78
N PRO A 234 14.83 -2.51 14.44
CA PRO A 234 14.49 -1.23 15.07
C PRO A 234 13.21 -0.60 14.51
N ASN A 235 12.36 -1.34 13.79
CA ASN A 235 11.19 -0.77 13.12
C ASN A 235 10.03 -0.47 14.07
N ASP A 236 9.14 0.41 13.64
CA ASP A 236 7.93 0.79 14.37
C ASP A 236 6.74 -0.18 14.13
N GLY A 237 7.04 -1.43 13.80
CA GLY A 237 6.08 -2.52 13.61
C GLY A 237 6.05 -3.13 12.21
N LEU A 238 5.27 -4.20 12.08
CA LEU A 238 5.09 -4.99 10.86
C LEU A 238 3.60 -5.15 10.59
N GLU A 239 3.17 -5.04 9.35
CA GLU A 239 1.81 -5.46 8.97
C GLU A 239 1.86 -6.80 8.25
N ILE A 240 0.94 -7.70 8.60
CA ILE A 240 0.79 -9.02 7.97
C ILE A 240 -0.60 -9.09 7.35
N LYS A 241 -0.67 -9.10 6.02
CA LYS A 241 -1.90 -9.20 5.24
C LYS A 241 -2.17 -10.66 4.88
N LEU A 242 -3.21 -11.24 5.44
CA LEU A 242 -3.65 -12.60 5.12
C LEU A 242 -4.49 -12.56 3.85
N MET A 243 -3.99 -13.21 2.79
CA MET A 243 -4.65 -13.28 1.48
C MET A 243 -5.57 -14.51 1.42
N ILE A 244 -6.68 -14.46 2.15
CA ILE A 244 -7.60 -15.59 2.37
C ILE A 244 -8.77 -15.53 1.39
N CYS A 245 -9.10 -16.67 0.77
CA CYS A 245 -10.28 -16.77 -0.08
C CYS A 245 -11.56 -16.82 0.79
N PRO A 246 -12.52 -15.89 0.65
CA PRO A 246 -13.73 -15.87 1.46
C PRO A 246 -14.70 -17.03 1.20
N TYR A 247 -14.47 -17.83 0.15
CA TYR A 247 -15.29 -18.99 -0.18
C TYR A 247 -14.63 -20.31 0.20
N ASP A 248 -13.36 -20.29 0.61
CA ASP A 248 -12.65 -21.46 1.11
C ASP A 248 -12.69 -21.49 2.64
N THR A 249 -13.81 -22.01 3.17
CA THR A 249 -14.01 -22.12 4.63
C THR A 249 -13.16 -23.24 5.28
N ALA A 250 -12.37 -23.95 4.48
CA ALA A 250 -11.50 -25.05 4.91
C ALA A 250 -10.01 -24.66 4.87
N ASP A 251 -9.71 -23.35 4.90
CA ASP A 251 -8.34 -22.81 4.91
C ASP A 251 -7.62 -23.14 6.23
N ASN A 252 -7.32 -24.42 6.42
CA ASN A 252 -6.51 -24.96 7.49
C ASN A 252 -5.14 -24.30 7.49
N ASP A 253 -4.63 -23.93 6.31
CA ASP A 253 -3.34 -23.27 6.13
C ASP A 253 -3.33 -21.90 6.81
N ALA A 254 -4.39 -21.09 6.68
CA ALA A 254 -4.51 -19.82 7.40
C ALA A 254 -4.60 -20.03 8.92
N ARG A 255 -5.38 -20.99 9.41
CA ARG A 255 -5.49 -21.29 10.85
C ARG A 255 -4.17 -21.80 11.43
N ASP A 256 -3.52 -22.70 10.71
CA ASP A 256 -2.24 -23.24 11.12
C ASP A 256 -1.18 -22.16 11.08
N PHE A 257 -1.15 -21.31 10.05
CA PHE A 257 -0.25 -20.18 9.99
C PHE A 257 -0.47 -19.19 11.15
N MET A 258 -1.71 -18.91 11.54
CA MET A 258 -1.99 -18.08 12.73
C MET A 258 -1.41 -18.70 14.00
N ARG A 259 -1.55 -20.02 14.20
CA ARG A 259 -0.89 -20.73 15.32
C ARG A 259 0.63 -20.65 15.23
N TYR A 260 1.20 -20.69 14.03
CA TYR A 260 2.64 -20.47 13.82
C TYR A 260 3.06 -19.03 14.19
N LEU A 261 2.26 -18.02 13.85
CA LEU A 261 2.54 -16.62 14.20
C LEU A 261 2.55 -16.40 15.72
N GLU A 262 1.62 -17.01 16.45
CA GLU A 262 1.53 -16.91 17.93
C GLU A 262 2.82 -17.36 18.62
N ALA A 263 3.61 -18.24 18.00
CA ALA A 263 4.88 -18.71 18.54
C ALA A 263 6.06 -17.75 18.27
N ILE A 264 5.89 -16.73 17.42
CA ILE A 264 6.95 -15.80 17.06
C ILE A 264 7.12 -14.74 18.16
N PRO A 265 8.33 -14.53 18.70
CA PRO A 265 8.58 -13.45 19.66
C PRO A 265 8.25 -12.07 19.08
N ASN A 266 7.68 -11.19 19.91
CA ASN A 266 7.28 -9.82 19.58
C ASN A 266 6.16 -9.72 18.52
N ILE A 267 5.40 -10.81 18.29
CA ILE A 267 4.29 -10.82 17.33
C ILE A 267 3.19 -9.82 17.69
N GLU A 268 3.06 -9.43 18.97
CA GLU A 268 2.15 -8.39 19.44
C GLU A 268 2.45 -7.00 18.85
N HIS A 269 3.65 -6.79 18.30
CA HIS A 269 4.01 -5.57 17.55
C HIS A 269 3.63 -5.65 16.07
N ALA A 270 3.12 -6.80 15.61
CA ALA A 270 2.59 -6.96 14.27
C ALA A 270 1.09 -6.66 14.21
N ARG A 271 0.66 -5.95 13.17
CA ARG A 271 -0.75 -5.74 12.82
C ARG A 271 -1.16 -6.79 11.81
N ILE A 272 -2.02 -7.73 12.21
CA ILE A 272 -2.51 -8.78 11.32
C ILE A 272 -3.85 -8.36 10.76
N ILE A 273 -3.94 -8.23 9.43
CA ILE A 273 -5.16 -7.84 8.72
C ILE A 273 -5.52 -8.89 7.67
N ARG A 274 -6.81 -8.93 7.30
CA ARG A 274 -7.29 -9.72 6.16
C ARG A 274 -7.55 -8.82 4.98
N THR A 275 -7.19 -9.28 3.78
CA THR A 275 -7.35 -8.47 2.55
C THR A 275 -8.33 -9.15 1.60
N PRO A 276 -9.37 -8.45 1.10
CA PRO A 276 -10.29 -9.04 0.14
C PRO A 276 -9.57 -9.41 -1.16
N LEU A 277 -9.84 -10.61 -1.66
CA LEU A 277 -9.28 -11.11 -2.91
C LEU A 277 -10.16 -10.73 -4.10
N ARG A 278 -9.58 -10.62 -5.29
CA ARG A 278 -10.35 -10.47 -6.53
C ARG A 278 -10.84 -11.83 -7.01
N ASP A 279 -12.12 -11.94 -7.35
CA ASP A 279 -12.65 -13.09 -8.08
C ASP A 279 -12.14 -13.08 -9.53
N PRO A 280 -11.35 -14.08 -9.95
CA PRO A 280 -10.81 -14.14 -11.32
C PRO A 280 -11.90 -14.26 -12.40
N ARG A 281 -13.11 -14.69 -12.05
CA ARG A 281 -14.22 -14.87 -13.00
C ARG A 281 -14.98 -13.56 -13.26
N THR A 282 -15.14 -12.74 -12.23
CA THR A 282 -15.94 -11.49 -12.30
C THR A 282 -15.07 -10.23 -12.32
N ASN A 283 -13.80 -10.34 -11.96
CA ASN A 283 -12.88 -9.23 -11.69
C ASN A 283 -13.37 -8.27 -10.58
N LEU A 284 -14.31 -8.70 -9.74
CA LEU A 284 -14.79 -7.96 -8.58
C LEU A 284 -14.06 -8.43 -7.32
N LEU A 285 -13.95 -7.55 -6.32
CA LEU A 285 -13.49 -7.96 -4.99
C LEU A 285 -14.53 -8.89 -4.35
N MET A 286 -14.05 -9.98 -3.76
CA MET A 286 -14.86 -10.92 -3.03
C MET A 286 -15.14 -10.37 -1.63
N ASN A 287 -16.41 -10.43 -1.21
CA ASN A 287 -16.81 -10.05 0.15
C ASN A 287 -16.67 -11.22 1.11
N TYR A 288 -16.11 -10.97 2.29
CA TYR A 288 -16.05 -11.96 3.37
C TYR A 288 -17.45 -12.19 3.96
N THR A 289 -17.78 -13.45 4.24
CA THR A 289 -19.03 -13.80 4.94
C THR A 289 -18.94 -13.46 6.43
N SER A 290 -20.08 -13.23 7.07
CA SER A 290 -20.16 -12.97 8.52
C SER A 290 -19.57 -14.11 9.38
N LYS A 291 -19.52 -15.35 8.85
CA LYS A 291 -18.87 -16.50 9.50
C LYS A 291 -17.35 -16.37 9.51
N ILE A 292 -16.73 -16.00 8.38
CA ILE A 292 -15.27 -15.82 8.29
C ILE A 292 -14.82 -14.57 9.05
N MET A 293 -15.66 -13.53 9.10
CA MET A 293 -15.46 -12.38 9.97
C MET A 293 -15.40 -12.82 11.45
N LYS A 294 -16.31 -13.68 11.91
CA LYS A 294 -16.30 -14.15 13.31
C LYS A 294 -15.14 -15.09 13.65
N GLU A 295 -14.69 -15.93 12.73
CA GLU A 295 -13.66 -16.95 13.00
C GLU A 295 -12.24 -16.39 13.05
N PHE A 296 -11.98 -15.28 12.36
CA PHE A 296 -10.63 -14.72 12.26
C PHE A 296 -10.54 -13.25 12.71
N GLY A 297 -11.65 -12.58 13.04
CA GLY A 297 -11.77 -11.16 13.46
C GLY A 297 -12.38 -10.22 12.39
N ASP A 298 -12.40 -8.90 12.57
CA ASP A 298 -12.91 -7.99 11.49
C ASP A 298 -11.90 -7.83 10.34
N VAL A 299 -12.40 -7.46 9.15
CA VAL A 299 -11.62 -7.25 7.90
C VAL A 299 -11.49 -5.75 7.64
N GLU A 300 -10.28 -5.29 7.32
CA GLU A 300 -10.07 -3.96 6.73
C GLU A 300 -10.27 -4.03 5.21
N ILE A 301 -11.47 -3.65 4.75
CA ILE A 301 -11.77 -3.46 3.31
C ILE A 301 -11.23 -2.11 2.88
#